data_AF-A0A1G3BLY0-F1
#
_entry.id   AF-A0A1G3BLY0-F1
#
_cell.length_a   1.000
_cell.length_b   1.000
_cell.length_c   1.000
_cell.angle_alpha   90.00
_cell.angle_beta   90.00
_cell.angle_gamma   90.00
#
_symmetry.space_group_name_H-M   'P 1'
#
loop_
_entity.id
_entity.type
_entity.pdbx_description
1 polymer ?
#
loop_
_entity_poly.entity_id
_entity_poly.type
_entity_poly.pdbx_seq_one_letter_code
_entity_poly.pdbx_strand_id
1 'polypeptide(L)' 'MEKEIIFLVEESPEGGYQARAVGHSIFTEADTFEELKVMVQDAVRCHFEETERPRLIRLHFTKEEVIPA' A
#
# COMPACT_ATOMS: atom_id res chain seq x y z
N MET A 1 -6.75 18.60 -3.31
CA MET A 1 -6.96 17.15 -3.52
C MET A 1 -5.65 16.57 -3.99
N GLU A 2 -5.08 15.67 -3.18
CA GLU A 2 -3.96 14.86 -3.63
C GLU A 2 -4.48 13.97 -4.76
N LYS A 3 -3.87 14.10 -5.95
CA LYS A 3 -4.28 13.28 -7.11
C LYS A 3 -3.86 11.82 -6.93
N GLU A 4 -3.00 11.56 -5.96
CA GLU A 4 -2.27 10.34 -5.79
C GLU A 4 -2.12 10.03 -4.31
N ILE A 5 -2.24 8.74 -3.98
CA ILE A 5 -1.85 8.20 -2.67
C ILE A 5 -0.71 7.21 -2.88
N ILE A 6 0.29 7.26 -2.01
CA ILE A 6 1.47 6.39 -2.07
C ILE A 6 1.35 5.35 -0.96
N PHE A 7 1.52 4.09 -1.33
CA PHE A 7 1.71 2.99 -0.40
C PHE A 7 3.15 2.52 -0.47
N LEU A 8 3.78 2.36 0.68
CA LEU A 8 5.02 1.61 0.82
C LEU A 8 4.66 0.13 0.90
N VAL A 9 5.30 -0.69 0.08
CA VAL A 9 5.05 -2.13 -0.02
C VAL A 9 6.31 -2.89 0.35
N GLU A 10 6.17 -3.84 1.26
CA GLU A 10 7.24 -4.70 1.76
C GLU A 10 6.81 -6.16 1.61
N GLU A 11 7.79 -7.03 1.32
CA GLU A 11 7.59 -8.48 1.40
C GLU A 11 7.70 -8.92 2.87
N SER A 12 6.72 -9.68 3.37
CA SER A 12 6.78 -10.19 4.75
C SER A 12 7.86 -11.27 4.86
N PRO A 13 8.61 -11.35 5.97
CA PRO A 13 9.53 -12.47 6.24
C PRO A 13 8.85 -13.84 6.18
N GLU A 14 7.56 -13.91 6.51
CA GLU A 14 6.73 -15.11 6.52
C GLU A 14 6.10 -15.41 5.14
N GLY A 15 6.36 -14.59 4.13
CA GLY A 15 5.74 -14.64 2.81
C GLY A 15 4.55 -13.67 2.66
N GLY A 16 4.17 -13.39 1.43
CA GLY A 16 3.15 -12.39 1.11
C GLY A 16 3.68 -10.96 1.16
N TYR A 17 2.75 -10.00 1.18
CA TYR A 17 3.03 -8.58 1.03
C TYR A 17 2.25 -7.76 2.04
N GLN A 18 2.88 -6.71 2.54
CA GLN A 18 2.26 -5.70 3.38
C GLN A 18 2.35 -4.36 2.67
N ALA A 19 1.30 -3.54 2.76
CA ALA A 19 1.27 -2.20 2.20
C ALA A 19 0.71 -1.19 3.21
N ARG A 20 1.39 -0.04 3.32
CA ARG A 20 1.00 1.06 4.21
C ARG A 20 0.96 2.38 3.46
N ALA A 21 -0.15 3.11 3.58
CA ALA A 21 -0.26 4.44 3.00
C ALA A 21 0.61 5.47 3.74
N VAL A 22 1.31 6.30 2.98
CA VAL A 22 2.06 7.44 3.53
C VAL A 22 1.06 8.54 3.87
N GLY A 23 1.13 9.08 5.10
CA GLY A 23 0.26 10.17 5.54
C GLY A 23 -1.18 9.76 5.92
N HIS A 24 -1.54 8.48 5.75
CA HIS A 24 -2.86 7.96 6.09
C HIS A 24 -2.77 6.71 6.97
N SER A 25 -3.75 6.50 7.83
CA SER A 25 -3.85 5.29 8.67
C SER A 25 -4.51 4.16 7.90
N ILE A 26 -3.91 3.77 6.76
CA ILE A 26 -4.39 2.67 5.91
C ILE A 26 -3.29 1.61 5.81
N PHE A 27 -3.64 0.38 6.15
CA PHE A 27 -2.77 -0.78 6.17
C PHE A 27 -3.51 -1.94 5.52
N THR A 28 -2.82 -2.70 4.70
CA THR A 28 -3.36 -3.88 4.01
C THR A 28 -2.28 -4.92 3.86
N GLU A 29 -2.65 -6.18 3.89
CA GLU A 29 -1.75 -7.32 3.67
C GLU A 29 -2.45 -8.35 2.76
N ALA A 30 -1.65 -9.14 2.05
CA ALA A 30 -2.16 -10.25 1.24
C ALA A 30 -1.05 -11.26 0.93
N ASP A 31 -1.44 -12.51 0.64
CA ASP A 31 -0.51 -13.59 0.30
C ASP A 31 0.12 -13.40 -1.09
N THR A 32 -0.59 -12.73 -1.99
CA THR A 32 -0.12 -12.44 -3.35
C THR A 32 -0.17 -10.95 -3.66
N PHE A 33 0.68 -10.51 -4.61
CA PHE A 33 0.68 -9.12 -5.03
C PHE A 33 -0.62 -8.72 -5.75
N GLU A 34 -1.21 -9.66 -6.50
CA GLU A 34 -2.52 -9.52 -7.14
C GLU A 34 -3.60 -9.21 -6.12
N GLU A 35 -3.67 -9.96 -5.02
CA GLU A 35 -4.62 -9.72 -3.94
C GLU A 35 -4.33 -8.42 -3.21
N LEU A 36 -3.06 -8.08 -2.97
CA LEU A 36 -2.68 -6.83 -2.34
C LEU A 36 -3.21 -5.63 -3.12
N LYS A 37 -3.09 -5.65 -4.46
CA LYS A 37 -3.63 -4.58 -5.32
C LYS A 37 -5.14 -4.40 -5.14
N VAL A 38 -5.89 -5.48 -4.98
CA VAL A 38 -7.34 -5.42 -4.70
C VAL A 38 -7.60 -4.87 -3.31
N MET A 39 -6.93 -5.38 -2.29
CA MET A 39 -7.08 -4.93 -0.91
C MET A 39 -6.75 -3.43 -0.74
N VAL A 40 -5.69 -2.95 -1.38
CA VAL A 40 -5.33 -1.53 -1.37
C VAL A 40 -6.43 -0.67 -2.02
N GLN A 41 -6.97 -1.09 -3.17
CA GLN A 41 -8.06 -0.38 -3.84
C GLN A 41 -9.31 -0.30 -2.95
N ASP A 42 -9.68 -1.40 -2.30
CA ASP A 42 -10.83 -1.47 -1.42
C ASP A 42 -10.63 -0.64 -0.15
N ALA A 43 -9.43 -0.68 0.44
CA ALA A 43 -9.09 0.14 1.60
C ALA A 43 -9.15 1.64 1.29
N VAL A 44 -8.64 2.08 0.12
CA VAL A 44 -8.78 3.47 -0.34
C VAL A 44 -10.26 3.82 -0.58
N ARG A 45 -11.06 2.91 -1.13
CA ARG A 45 -12.50 3.17 -1.33
C ARG A 45 -13.27 3.32 -0.02
N CYS A 46 -12.91 2.54 0.99
CA CYS A 46 -13.53 2.56 2.32
C CYS A 46 -13.08 3.77 3.15
N HIS A 47 -11.82 4.18 3.04
CA HIS A 47 -11.26 5.26 3.84
C HIS A 47 -11.67 6.66 3.37
N PHE A 48 -11.85 6.86 2.06
CA PHE A 48 -12.14 8.17 1.48
C PHE A 48 -13.56 8.26 0.95
N GLU A 49 -14.21 9.38 1.27
CA GLU A 49 -15.43 9.83 0.59
C GLU A 49 -15.20 9.95 -0.92
N GLU A 50 -16.26 9.79 -1.72
CA GLU A 50 -16.15 9.74 -3.18
C GLU A 50 -15.50 11.00 -3.78
N THR A 51 -15.78 12.17 -3.19
CA THR A 51 -15.22 13.45 -3.64
C THR A 51 -13.75 13.65 -3.25
N GLU A 52 -13.28 12.98 -2.21
CA GLU A 52 -11.93 13.12 -1.66
C GLU A 52 -10.98 12.00 -2.12
N ARG A 53 -11.53 11.00 -2.83
CA ARG A 53 -10.79 9.81 -3.25
C ARG A 53 -9.62 10.16 -4.19
N PRO A 54 -8.40 9.67 -3.88
CA PRO A 54 -7.26 9.77 -4.79
C PRO A 54 -7.58 9.12 -6.15
N ARG A 55 -7.10 9.73 -7.24
CA ARG A 55 -7.31 9.21 -8.61
C ARG A 55 -6.27 8.19 -9.04
N LEU A 56 -5.13 8.17 -8.35
CA LEU A 56 -4.01 7.28 -8.62
C LEU A 56 -3.52 6.66 -7.32
N ILE A 57 -3.23 5.36 -7.35
CA ILE A 57 -2.59 4.65 -6.25
C ILE A 57 -1.21 4.25 -6.75
N ARG A 58 -0.16 4.66 -6.04
CA ARG A 58 1.22 4.27 -6.32
C ARG A 58 1.69 3.30 -5.26
N LEU A 59 2.00 2.09 -5.70
CA LEU A 59 2.66 1.08 -4.87
C LEU A 59 4.17 1.24 -5.05
N HIS A 60 4.87 1.61 -3.99
CA HIS A 60 6.31 1.75 -3.96
C HIS A 60 6.92 0.58 -3.20
N PHE A 61 7.54 -0.34 -3.93
CA PHE A 61 8.21 -1.49 -3.35
C PHE A 61 9.53 -1.09 -2.73
N THR A 62 9.70 -1.39 -1.45
CA THR A 62 10.95 -1.25 -0.72
C THR A 62 11.50 -2.62 -0.43
N LYS A 63 12.76 -2.82 -0.79
CA LYS A 63 13.55 -3.97 -0.36
C LYS A 63 14.57 -3.47 0.64
N GLU A 64 14.45 -3.91 1.88
CA GLU A 64 15.45 -3.64 2.89
C GLU A 64 16.57 -4.68 2.80
N GLU A 65 17.81 -4.22 2.72
CA GLU A 65 19.00 -5.07 2.75
C GLU A 65 19.88 -4.65 3.93
N VAL A 66 20.29 -5.64 4.73
CA VAL A 66 21.24 -5.43 5.82
C VAL A 66 22.64 -5.80 5.32
N ILE A 67 23.54 -4.83 5.29
CA ILE A 67 24.95 -5.00 4.92
C ILE A 67 25.86 -4.77 6.14
N PRO A 68 27.06 -5.36 6.18
CA PRO A 68 28.08 -4.98 7.16
C PRO A 68 28.49 -3.51 6.97
N ALA A 69 28.85 -2.84 8.07
CA ALA A 69 29.29 -1.44 8.10
C ALA A 69 30.68 -1.23 7.48
#